data_AF-A0A256W7K4-F1
#
_entry.id   AF-A0A256W7K4-F1
#
_cell.length_a   1.000
_cell.length_b   1.000
_cell.length_c   1.000
_cell.angle_alpha   90.00
_cell.angle_beta   90.00
_cell.angle_gamma   90.00
#
_symmetry.space_group_name_H-M   'P 1'
#
loop_
_entity.id
_entity.type
_entity.pdbx_description
1 polymer ?
#
loop_
_entity_poly.entity_id
_entity_poly.type
_entity_poly.pdbx_seq_one_letter_code
_entity_poly.pdbx_strand_id
1 'polypeptide(L)' 'MQKVKEWKLQDLYIYFLPPYSPELNIIEILWRRIKYNLMPLDSYLNFEKLTENLNYVLINFGEKYDINF' A
#
# COMPACT_ATOMS: atom_id res chain seq x y z
N MET A 1 13.23 -11.24 -20.18
CA MET A 1 12.20 -10.73 -21.13
C MET A 1 11.14 -11.75 -21.52
N GLN A 2 11.43 -13.06 -21.55
CA GLN A 2 10.44 -14.08 -21.91
C GLN A 2 9.20 -14.07 -21.00
N LYS A 3 9.38 -13.99 -19.67
CA LYS A 3 8.27 -13.86 -18.70
C LYS A 3 7.40 -12.62 -18.90
N VAL A 4 8.00 -11.48 -19.21
CA VAL A 4 7.26 -10.23 -19.49
C VAL A 4 6.34 -10.40 -20.71
N LYS A 5 6.78 -11.14 -21.74
CA LYS A 5 5.94 -11.47 -22.90
C LYS A 5 4.78 -12.40 -22.53
N GLU A 6 5.05 -13.43 -21.72
CA GLU A 6 4.02 -14.34 -21.21
C GLU A 6 2.96 -13.59 -20.39
N TRP A 7 3.38 -12.73 -19.46
CA TRP A 7 2.46 -11.92 -18.65
C TRP A 7 1.61 -10.97 -19.49
N LYS A 8 2.21 -10.35 -20.51
CA LYS A 8 1.46 -9.49 -21.43
C LYS A 8 0.36 -10.26 -22.18
N LEU A 9 0.57 -11.54 -22.50
CA LEU A 9 -0.47 -12.40 -23.09
C LEU A 9 -1.59 -12.74 -22.09
N GLN A 10 -1.32 -12.64 -20.79
CA GLN A 10 -2.29 -12.78 -19.71
C GLN A 10 -2.90 -11.42 -19.27
N ASP A 11 -2.71 -10.37 -20.08
CA ASP A 11 -3.15 -9.00 -19.78
C ASP A 11 -2.52 -8.39 -18.51
N LEU A 12 -1.37 -8.90 -18.09
CA LEU A 12 -0.56 -8.37 -16.99
C LEU A 12 0.57 -7.50 -17.54
N TYR A 13 0.53 -6.21 -17.21
CA TYR A 13 1.53 -5.22 -17.63
C TYR A 13 2.44 -4.83 -16.47
N ILE A 14 3.74 -4.75 -16.75
CA ILE A 14 4.73 -4.30 -15.78
C ILE A 14 4.95 -2.80 -15.97
N TYR A 15 4.71 -2.03 -14.92
CA TYR A 15 5.05 -0.61 -14.88
C TYR A 15 6.51 -0.44 -14.47
N PHE A 16 7.25 0.40 -15.21
CA PHE A 16 8.63 0.71 -14.86
C PHE A 16 8.68 1.72 -13.72
N LEU A 17 9.42 1.39 -12.67
CA LEU A 17 9.72 2.29 -11.56
C LEU A 17 11.24 2.54 -11.53
N PRO A 18 11.72 3.78 -11.64
CA PRO A 18 13.14 4.07 -11.51
C PRO A 18 13.67 3.73 -10.11
N PRO A 19 14.96 3.37 -10.00
CA PRO A 19 15.57 3.06 -8.71
C PRO A 19 15.58 4.30 -7.82
N TYR A 20 15.37 4.08 -6.51
CA TYR A 20 15.36 5.14 -5.49
C TYR A 20 14.28 6.21 -5.67
N SER A 21 13.15 5.88 -6.31
CA SER A 21 12.00 6.78 -6.46
C SER A 21 10.77 6.32 -5.68
N PRO A 22 10.81 6.25 -4.33
CA PRO A 22 9.67 5.86 -3.51
C PRO A 22 8.47 6.80 -3.65
N GLU A 23 8.70 8.06 -4.04
CA GLU A 23 7.66 9.05 -4.33
C GLU A 23 6.80 8.70 -5.56
N LEU A 24 7.31 7.85 -6.46
CA LEU A 24 6.57 7.35 -7.61
C LEU A 24 5.85 6.03 -7.31
N ASN A 25 6.09 5.43 -6.15
CA ASN A 25 5.49 4.17 -5.75
C ASN A 25 4.28 4.40 -4.81
N ILE A 26 3.07 4.30 -5.36
CA ILE A 26 1.80 4.58 -4.67
C ILE A 26 1.68 3.82 -3.34
N ILE A 27 2.13 2.56 -3.28
CA ILE A 27 2.05 1.75 -2.05
C ILE A 27 2.91 2.30 -0.91
N GLU A 28 4.04 2.95 -1.21
CA GLU A 28 4.90 3.60 -0.21
C GLU A 28 4.18 4.81 0.43
N ILE A 29 3.50 5.60 -0.40
CA ILE A 29 2.71 6.75 0.05
C ILE A 29 1.55 6.26 0.94
N LEU A 30 0.87 5.19 0.53
CA LEU A 30 -0.20 4.57 1.29
C LEU A 30 0.29 4.11 2.67
N TRP A 31 1.37 3.33 2.73
CA TRP A 31 1.90 2.83 3.99
C TRP A 31 2.37 3.93 4.93
N ARG A 32 2.98 4.99 4.39
CA ARG A 32 3.35 6.17 5.17
C ARG A 32 2.11 6.81 5.80
N ARG A 33 1.03 6.98 5.03
CA ARG A 33 -0.22 7.56 5.54
C ARG A 33 -0.87 6.67 6.60
N ILE A 34 -0.93 5.35 6.36
CA ILE A 34 -1.48 4.38 7.33
C ILE A 34 -0.73 4.51 8.66
N LYS A 35 0.60 4.42 8.61
CA LYS A 35 1.45 4.42 9.80
C LYS A 35 1.41 5.73 10.58
N TYR A 36 1.48 6.87 9.91
CA TYR A 36 1.68 8.15 10.61
C TYR A 36 0.39 8.95 10.82
N ASN A 37 -0.67 8.67 10.08
CA ASN A 37 -1.90 9.48 10.12
C ASN A 37 -3.16 8.69 10.46
N LEU A 38 -3.24 7.41 10.09
CA LEU A 38 -4.49 6.63 10.21
C LEU A 38 -4.48 5.64 11.39
N MET A 39 -3.31 5.25 11.87
CA MET A 39 -3.18 4.35 13.03
C MET A 39 -2.96 5.13 14.32
N PRO A 40 -3.78 4.90 15.38
CA PRO A 40 -3.53 5.48 16.68
C PRO A 40 -2.27 4.86 17.33
N LEU A 41 -1.59 5.59 18.22
CA LEU A 41 -0.31 5.16 18.81
C LEU A 41 -0.41 3.86 19.60
N ASP A 42 -1.56 3.57 20.20
CA ASP A 42 -1.83 2.35 20.96
C ASP A 42 -1.93 1.10 20.07
N SER A 43 -2.07 1.27 18.75
CA SER A 43 -1.94 0.17 17.77
C SER A 43 -0.59 -0.52 17.88
N TYR A 44 0.46 0.17 18.33
CA TYR A 44 1.82 -0.37 18.38
C TYR A 44 2.17 -1.08 19.70
N LEU A 45 1.20 -1.22 20.62
CA LEU A 45 1.45 -1.86 21.92
C LEU A 45 1.70 -3.37 21.82
N ASN A 46 1.05 -4.05 20.88
CA ASN A 46 1.24 -5.46 20.62
C ASN A 46 0.77 -5.82 19.19
N PHE A 47 1.10 -7.04 18.75
CA PHE A 47 0.81 -7.50 17.40
C PHE A 47 -0.70 -7.62 17.10
N GLU A 48 -1.49 -7.99 18.10
CA GLU A 48 -2.95 -8.11 18.00
C GLU A 48 -3.57 -6.75 17.66
N LYS A 49 -3.33 -5.73 18.50
CA LYS A 49 -3.80 -4.35 18.28
C LYS A 49 -3.28 -3.76 16.98
N LEU A 50 -2.05 -4.09 16.59
CA LEU A 50 -1.49 -3.63 15.31
C LEU A 50 -2.32 -4.19 14.15
N THR A 51 -2.61 -5.48 14.19
CA THR A 51 -3.32 -6.20 13.13
C THR A 51 -4.79 -5.78 13.07
N GLU A 52 -5.46 -5.64 14.22
CA GLU A 52 -6.85 -5.18 14.31
C GLU A 52 -7.02 -3.78 13.71
N ASN A 53 -6.20 -2.81 14.15
CA ASN A 53 -6.29 -1.44 13.65
C ASN A 53 -5.88 -1.33 12.19
N LEU A 54 -4.87 -2.09 11.75
CA LEU A 54 -4.48 -2.15 10.35
C LEU A 54 -5.62 -2.68 9.47
N ASN A 55 -6.23 -3.81 9.85
CA ASN A 55 -7.35 -4.38 9.12
C ASN A 55 -8.54 -3.41 9.06
N TYR A 56 -8.82 -2.73 10.17
CA TYR A 56 -9.86 -1.70 10.20
C TYR A 56 -9.58 -0.58 9.19
N VAL A 57 -8.35 -0.05 9.15
CA VAL A 57 -7.97 0.99 8.17
C VAL A 57 -8.09 0.48 6.73
N LEU A 58 -7.61 -0.73 6.45
CA LEU A 58 -7.62 -1.31 5.10
C LEU A 58 -9.04 -1.59 4.58
N ILE A 59 -9.94 -2.12 5.43
CA ILE A 59 -11.36 -2.38 5.06
C ILE A 59 -12.09 -1.08 4.74
N ASN A 60 -11.73 0.01 5.42
CA ASN A 60 -12.39 1.31 5.25
C ASN A 60 -11.67 2.24 4.24
N PHE A 61 -10.61 1.74 3.58
CA PHE A 61 -9.87 2.50 2.57
C PHE A 61 -10.64 2.56 1.25
N GLY A 62 -10.79 3.74 0.67
CA GLY A 62 -11.64 4.02 -0.50
C GLY A 62 -13.06 4.48 -0.13
N GLU A 63 -13.48 4.35 1.14
CA GLU A 63 -14.76 4.86 1.63
C GLU A 63 -14.56 5.96 2.68
N LYS A 64 -13.94 5.62 3.82
CA LYS A 64 -13.71 6.54 4.94
C LYS A 64 -12.32 7.20 4.87
N TYR A 65 -11.36 6.49 4.30
CA TYR A 65 -9.99 6.96 4.14
C TYR A 65 -9.67 7.05 2.66
N ASP A 66 -9.10 8.17 2.25
CA ASP A 66 -8.68 8.40 0.87
C ASP A 66 -7.33 9.12 0.82
N ILE A 67 -6.60 8.93 -0.27
CA ILE A 67 -5.33 9.58 -0.56
C ILE A 67 -5.39 10.10 -1.99
N ASN A 68 -5.37 11.42 -2.13
CA ASN A 68 -5.09 12.05 -3.41
C ASN A 68 -3.60 11.85 -3.73
N PHE A 69 -3.33 11.02 -4.74
CA PHE A 69 -1.98 10.74 -5.26
C PHE A 69 -1.54 11.75 -6.31
#